data_AF-A0A2P7NV38-F1
#
_entry.id   AF-A0A2P7NV38-F1
#
_cell.length_a   1.000
_cell.length_b   1.000
_cell.length_c   1.000
_cell.angle_alpha   90.00
_cell.angle_beta   90.00
_cell.angle_gamma   90.00
#
_symmetry.space_group_name_H-M   'P 1'
#
loop_
_entity.id
_entity.type
_entity.pdbx_description
1 polymer ?
#
loop_
_entity_poly.entity_id
_entity_poly.type
_entity_poly.pdbx_seq_one_letter_code
_entity_poly.pdbx_strand_id
1 'polypeptide(L)'
;MSLKNSINDFGTFLGDKESLLDKNYPRIAEMLKLHWGYIEIYQYINKLLIVDKDRNRQGFPVEALQEIYILQEIHEKLFPDMRK
;
A
#
# COMPACT_ATOMS: atom_id res chain seq x y z
N MET A 1 -9.39 -11.00 4.79
CA MET A 1 -8.01 -11.40 4.40
C MET A 1 -7.09 -10.19 4.51
N SER A 2 -5.84 -10.40 4.94
CA SER A 2 -4.78 -9.37 5.05
C SER A 2 -4.11 -9.13 3.69
N LEU A 3 -3.47 -7.98 3.49
CA LEU A 3 -2.66 -7.67 2.31
C LEU A 3 -1.61 -8.76 2.08
N LYS A 4 -0.92 -9.17 3.16
CA LYS A 4 0.06 -10.26 3.13
C LYS A 4 -0.46 -11.54 2.48
N ASN A 5 -1.73 -11.87 2.71
CA ASN A 5 -2.35 -13.10 2.22
C ASN A 5 -3.09 -12.91 0.89
N SER A 6 -3.40 -11.67 0.53
CA SER A 6 -4.11 -11.34 -0.72
C SER A 6 -3.16 -11.08 -1.89
N ILE A 7 -1.90 -10.72 -1.62
CA ILE A 7 -0.91 -10.37 -2.65
C ILE A 7 0.35 -11.21 -2.39
N ASN A 8 0.55 -12.25 -3.21
CA ASN A 8 1.65 -13.23 -3.01
C ASN A 8 3.05 -12.59 -2.98
N ASP A 9 3.32 -11.65 -3.89
CA ASP A 9 4.63 -10.97 -3.96
C ASP A 9 4.88 -10.12 -2.71
N PHE A 10 3.82 -9.52 -2.15
CA PHE A 10 3.91 -8.76 -0.91
C PHE A 10 4.11 -9.68 0.30
N GLY A 11 3.44 -10.84 0.32
CA GLY A 11 3.69 -11.90 1.28
C GLY A 11 5.14 -12.40 1.24
N THR A 12 5.69 -12.58 0.04
CA THR A 12 7.10 -12.96 -0.17
C THR A 12 8.05 -11.90 0.36
N PHE A 13 7.77 -10.61 0.11
CA PHE A 13 8.57 -9.50 0.63
C PHE A 13 8.59 -9.46 2.17
N LEU A 14 7.44 -9.67 2.82
CA LEU A 14 7.35 -9.63 4.28
C LEU A 14 7.98 -10.87 4.94
N GLY A 15 7.98 -12.02 4.27
CA GLY A 15 8.45 -13.29 4.83
C GLY A 15 7.69 -13.61 6.13
N ASP A 16 8.41 -13.79 7.23
CA ASP A 16 7.82 -14.10 8.54
C ASP A 16 7.25 -12.86 9.26
N LYS A 17 7.52 -11.64 8.77
CA LYS A 17 7.05 -10.41 9.43
C LYS A 17 5.56 -10.19 9.23
N GLU A 18 4.92 -9.55 10.22
CA GLU A 18 3.58 -9.00 10.07
C GLU A 18 3.62 -7.69 9.29
N SER A 19 2.60 -7.44 8.46
CA SER A 19 2.43 -6.13 7.82
C SER A 19 1.96 -5.09 8.84
N LEU A 20 2.67 -3.97 8.91
CA LEU A 20 2.25 -2.80 9.67
C LEU A 20 0.97 -2.19 9.10
N LEU A 21 0.79 -2.22 7.77
CA LEU A 21 -0.46 -1.77 7.15
C LEU A 21 -1.64 -2.63 7.59
N ASP A 22 -1.50 -3.95 7.60
CA ASP A 22 -2.57 -4.84 8.07
C ASP A 22 -2.88 -4.66 9.56
N LYS A 23 -1.84 -4.44 10.38
CA LYS A 23 -1.97 -4.37 11.85
C LYS A 23 -2.44 -3.02 12.37
N ASN A 24 -1.79 -1.95 11.91
CA ASN A 24 -1.98 -0.60 12.45
C ASN A 24 -2.91 0.26 11.57
N TYR A 25 -3.09 -0.11 10.30
CA TYR A 25 -3.83 0.68 9.32
C TYR A 25 -4.89 -0.15 8.58
N PRO A 26 -5.79 -0.85 9.27
CA PRO A 26 -6.72 -1.81 8.65
C PRO A 26 -7.60 -1.19 7.55
N ARG A 27 -8.03 0.07 7.73
CA ARG A 27 -8.81 0.81 6.71
C ARG A 27 -7.99 1.08 5.43
N ILE A 28 -6.70 1.34 5.57
CA ILE A 28 -5.81 1.57 4.43
C ILE A 28 -5.55 0.23 3.73
N ALA A 29 -5.30 -0.83 4.49
CA ALA A 29 -5.18 -2.17 3.95
C ALA A 29 -6.42 -2.61 3.18
N GLU A 30 -7.63 -2.32 3.70
CA GLU A 30 -8.89 -2.57 2.99
C GLU A 30 -9.00 -1.82 1.67
N MET A 31 -8.70 -0.52 1.66
CA MET A 31 -8.75 0.29 0.45
C MET A 31 -7.70 -0.12 -0.58
N LEU A 32 -6.48 -0.48 -0.14
CA LEU A 32 -5.43 -0.99 -1.02
C LEU A 32 -5.87 -2.31 -1.69
N LYS A 33 -6.53 -3.21 -0.96
CA LYS A 33 -7.12 -4.42 -1.54
C LYS A 33 -8.26 -4.10 -2.51
N LEU A 34 -9.14 -3.16 -2.16
CA LEU A 34 -10.30 -2.80 -2.96
C LEU A 34 -9.88 -2.27 -4.35
N HIS A 35 -8.82 -1.46 -4.38
CA HIS A 35 -8.29 -0.87 -5.62
C HIS A 35 -7.20 -1.72 -6.27
N TRP A 36 -6.88 -2.91 -5.73
CA TRP A 36 -5.81 -3.75 -6.27
C TRP A 36 -6.14 -4.26 -7.68
N GLY A 37 -5.25 -4.04 -8.64
CA GLY A 37 -5.47 -4.36 -10.04
C GLY A 37 -6.29 -3.32 -10.81
N TYR A 38 -6.47 -2.13 -10.23
CA TYR A 38 -7.14 -0.99 -10.87
C TYR A 38 -6.26 0.26 -10.80
N ILE A 39 -6.44 1.19 -11.75
CA ILE A 39 -5.64 2.43 -11.84
C ILE A 39 -5.86 3.36 -10.63
N GLU A 40 -7.02 3.26 -9.99
CA GLU A 40 -7.40 4.03 -8.80
C GLU A 40 -6.46 3.80 -7.62
N ILE A 41 -5.72 2.69 -7.60
CA ILE A 41 -4.72 2.44 -6.55
C ILE A 41 -3.64 3.52 -6.52
N TYR A 42 -3.22 4.04 -7.68
CA TYR A 42 -2.20 5.08 -7.75
C TYR A 42 -2.72 6.40 -7.19
N GLN A 43 -3.99 6.72 -7.44
CA GLN A 43 -4.64 7.89 -6.84
C GLN A 43 -4.72 7.74 -5.32
N TYR A 44 -5.04 6.53 -4.84
CA TYR A 44 -5.10 6.25 -3.41
C TYR A 44 -3.73 6.34 -2.75
N ILE A 45 -2.70 5.69 -3.30
CA ILE A 45 -1.32 5.75 -2.80
C ILE A 45 -0.81 7.19 -2.77
N ASN A 46 -0.98 7.96 -3.85
CA ASN A 46 -0.60 9.36 -3.87
C ASN A 46 -1.30 10.17 -2.76
N LYS A 47 -2.59 9.92 -2.51
CA LYS A 47 -3.34 10.56 -1.43
C LYS A 47 -2.82 10.20 -0.03
N LEU A 48 -2.23 9.02 0.15
CA LEU A 48 -1.58 8.62 1.40
C LEU A 48 -0.24 9.32 1.60
N LEU A 49 0.52 9.51 0.52
CA LEU A 49 1.86 10.08 0.55
C LEU A 49 1.90 11.62 0.51
N ILE A 50 0.80 12.27 0.10
CA ILE A 50 0.69 13.73 0.16
C ILE A 50 0.67 14.20 1.62
N VAL A 51 1.72 14.93 2.00
CA VAL A 51 1.78 15.68 3.25
C VAL A 51 1.01 16.98 3.04
N ASP A 52 -0.25 16.98 3.45
CA ASP A 52 -1.09 18.17 3.44
C ASP A 52 -0.67 19.09 4.60
N LYS A 53 0.02 20.19 4.29
CA LYS A 53 0.63 21.09 5.30
C LYS A 53 -0.39 21.70 6.26
N ASP A 54 -1.66 21.77 5.88
CA ASP A 54 -2.74 22.34 6.70
C ASP A 54 -3.46 21.30 7.58
N ARG A 55 -3.23 20.00 7.37
CA ARG A 55 -3.87 18.94 8.15
C ARG A 55 -2.83 18.31 9.06
N ASN A 56 -3.14 18.28 10.35
CA ASN A 56 -2.34 17.69 11.42
C ASN A 56 -2.26 16.14 11.32
N ARG A 57 -2.00 15.61 10.12
CA ARG A 57 -1.79 14.19 9.86
C ARG A 57 -0.37 13.85 10.28
N GLN A 58 -0.25 13.07 11.35
CA GLN A 58 0.99 12.35 11.61
C GLN A 58 1.27 11.47 10.39
N GLY A 59 2.41 11.68 9.75
CA GLY A 59 2.84 10.86 8.63
C GLY A 59 2.96 9.39 9.01
N PHE A 60 3.17 8.53 8.02
CA PHE A 60 3.43 7.13 8.28
C PHE A 60 4.83 6.93 8.88
N PRO A 61 5.01 5.96 9.79
CA PRO A 61 6.34 5.50 10.16
C PRO A 61 7.06 4.93 8.92
N VAL A 62 8.38 4.93 8.96
CA VAL A 62 9.24 4.57 7.82
C VAL A 62 8.92 3.17 7.29
N GLU A 63 8.66 2.23 8.19
CA GLU A 63 8.35 0.84 7.84
C GLU A 63 7.01 0.71 7.11
N ALA A 64 5.99 1.49 7.52
CA ALA A 64 4.71 1.52 6.82
C ALA A 64 4.83 2.22 5.45
N LEU A 65 5.64 3.26 5.34
CA LEU A 65 5.95 3.88 4.04
C LEU A 65 6.63 2.87 3.11
N GLN A 66 7.60 2.11 3.62
CA GLN A 66 8.29 1.09 2.84
C GLN A 66 7.31 0.03 2.31
N GLU A 67 6.36 -0.43 3.14
CA GLU A 67 5.31 -1.34 2.68
C GLU A 67 4.45 -0.71 1.56
N ILE A 68 4.06 0.57 1.68
CA ILE A 68 3.30 1.27 0.63
C ILE A 68 4.09 1.34 -0.68
N TYR A 69 5.37 1.70 -0.63
CA TYR A 69 6.22 1.76 -1.83
C TYR A 69 6.41 0.39 -2.48
N ILE A 70 6.64 -0.65 -1.69
CA ILE A 70 6.77 -2.02 -2.21
C ILE A 70 5.47 -2.49 -2.85
N LEU A 71 4.32 -2.19 -2.26
CA LEU A 71 3.02 -2.48 -2.87
C LEU A 71 2.87 -1.75 -4.22
N GLN A 72 3.30 -0.50 -4.31
CA GLN A 72 3.31 0.22 -5.59
C GLN A 72 4.21 -0.46 -6.61
N GLU A 73 5.45 -0.81 -6.26
CA GLU A 73 6.38 -1.50 -7.16
C GLU A 73 5.85 -2.85 -7.64
N ILE A 74 5.24 -3.63 -6.74
CA ILE A 74 4.59 -4.91 -7.09
C ILE A 74 3.45 -4.65 -8.06
N HIS A 75 2.59 -3.67 -7.78
CA HIS A 75 1.48 -3.35 -8.68
C HIS A 75 1.98 -2.93 -10.07
N GLU A 76 3.02 -2.11 -10.15
CA GLU A 76 3.62 -1.71 -11.43
C GLU A 76 4.22 -2.89 -12.21
N LYS A 77 4.82 -3.87 -11.52
CA LYS A 77 5.33 -5.08 -12.16
C LYS A 77 4.22 -5.98 -12.69
N LEU A 78 3.12 -6.10 -11.94
CA LEU A 78 1.97 -6.95 -12.31
C LEU A 78 1.05 -6.29 -13.34
N PHE A 79 0.95 -4.96 -13.33
CA PHE A 79 0.05 -4.17 -14.17
C PHE A 79 0.78 -3.01 -14.86
N PRO A 80 1.77 -3.30 -15.73
CA PRO A 80 2.65 -2.28 -16.33
C PRO A 80 1.89 -1.22 -17.15
N ASP A 81 0.77 -1.59 -17.77
CA ASP A 81 -0.04 -0.70 -18.59
C ASP A 81 -0.93 0.28 -17.80
N MET A 82 -1.07 0.09 -16.48
CA MET A 82 -1.97 0.88 -15.64
C MET A 82 -1.30 2.12 -15.03
N ARG A 83 -0.01 2.33 -15.24
CA ARG A 83 0.74 3.49 -14.73
C ARG A 83 0.62 4.73 -15.65
N LYS A 84 -0.45 4.84 -16.44
CA LYS A 84 -0.65 5.93 -17.41
C LYS A 84 -1.33 7.15 -16.81
#